data_AF-P0DKP2-F1
#
_entry.id   AF-P0DKP2-F1
#
_cell.length_a   1.000
_cell.length_b   1.000
_cell.length_c   1.000
_cell.angle_alpha   90.00
_cell.angle_beta   90.00
_cell.angle_gamma   90.00
#
_symmetry.space_group_name_H-M   'P 1'
#
loop_
_entity.id
_entity.type
_entity.pdbx_description
1 polymer ?
#
loop_
_entity_poly.entity_id
_entity_poly.type
_entity_poly.pdbx_seq_one_letter_code
_entity_poly.pdbx_strand_id
1 'polypeptide(L)'
;EACDDSHPCNKTLACSGNKCLIPYGSTVWDCESGFDCVIGVVCTYHGGDKVGRCTQDHRCQRGACTNPATECDEDEVCGYKEGETCYGPCRKGLTCRLGRCRP
;
A
#
# COMPACT_ATOMS: atom_id res chain seq x y z
N GLU A 1 15.02 -9.69 2.99
CA GLU A 1 16.14 -9.77 2.01
C GLU A 1 15.75 -9.00 0.76
N ALA A 2 16.75 -8.50 0.03
CA ALA A 2 16.56 -7.92 -1.29
C ALA A 2 16.07 -9.03 -2.24
N CYS A 3 15.16 -8.70 -3.14
CA CYS A 3 14.63 -9.64 -4.14
C CYS A 3 14.76 -9.07 -5.54
N ASP A 4 15.08 -9.96 -6.46
CA ASP A 4 15.25 -9.66 -7.87
C ASP A 4 15.00 -10.94 -8.70
N ASP A 5 15.19 -10.88 -10.02
CA ASP A 5 14.98 -12.03 -10.91
C ASP A 5 15.90 -13.22 -10.60
N SER A 6 17.06 -12.99 -9.99
CA SER A 6 18.02 -14.04 -9.57
C SER A 6 17.77 -14.50 -8.13
N HIS A 7 17.17 -13.65 -7.30
CA HIS A 7 16.84 -13.92 -5.90
C HIS A 7 15.32 -13.74 -5.68
N PRO A 8 14.49 -14.67 -6.20
CA PRO A 8 13.05 -14.56 -6.06
C PRO A 8 12.65 -14.75 -4.60
N CYS A 9 11.55 -14.11 -4.22
CA CYS A 9 10.93 -14.33 -2.94
C CYS A 9 10.40 -15.76 -2.78
N ASN A 10 10.12 -16.15 -1.54
CA ASN A 10 9.31 -17.34 -1.27
C ASN A 10 8.02 -17.32 -2.11
N LYS A 11 7.55 -18.49 -2.57
CA LYS A 11 6.47 -18.64 -3.57
C LYS A 11 5.17 -17.87 -3.27
N THR A 12 4.94 -17.47 -2.03
CA THR A 12 3.73 -16.80 -1.56
C THR A 12 3.92 -15.30 -1.31
N LEU A 13 5.13 -14.77 -1.48
CA LEU A 13 5.46 -13.36 -1.37
C LEU A 13 5.76 -12.77 -2.75
N ALA A 14 5.45 -11.49 -2.92
CA ALA A 14 5.72 -10.74 -4.14
C ALA A 14 6.96 -9.87 -3.95
N CYS A 15 7.81 -9.81 -4.98
CA CYS A 15 8.91 -8.88 -5.00
C CYS A 15 8.39 -7.47 -5.36
N SER A 16 8.52 -6.52 -4.45
CA SER A 16 8.04 -5.15 -4.60
C SER A 16 9.02 -4.18 -3.94
N GLY A 17 9.58 -3.24 -4.71
CA GLY A 17 10.58 -2.29 -4.21
C GLY A 17 11.82 -2.97 -3.64
N ASN A 18 12.30 -4.04 -4.29
CA ASN A 18 13.43 -4.86 -3.84
C ASN A 18 13.21 -5.48 -2.43
N LYS A 19 11.97 -5.78 -2.07
CA LYS A 19 11.61 -6.48 -0.84
C LYS A 19 10.56 -7.55 -1.11
N CYS A 20 10.66 -8.65 -0.37
CA CYS A 20 9.63 -9.68 -0.36
C CYS A 20 8.48 -9.26 0.54
N LEU A 21 7.37 -8.84 -0.07
CA LEU A 21 6.20 -8.28 0.60
C LEU A 21 4.97 -9.15 0.33
N ILE A 22 4.00 -9.05 1.23
CA ILE A 22 2.76 -9.81 1.18
C ILE A 22 1.88 -9.26 0.04
N PRO A 23 1.46 -10.09 -0.92
CA PRO A 23 0.62 -9.63 -2.02
C PRO A 23 -0.79 -9.26 -1.54
N TYR A 24 -1.46 -8.41 -2.32
CA TYR A 24 -2.88 -8.08 -2.12
C TYR A 24 -3.75 -9.35 -2.06
N GLY A 25 -4.63 -9.42 -1.07
CA GLY A 25 -5.55 -10.54 -0.89
C GLY A 25 -4.89 -11.84 -0.41
N SER A 26 -3.64 -11.80 0.06
CA SER A 26 -2.98 -12.99 0.61
C SER A 26 -3.77 -13.57 1.78
N THR A 27 -4.19 -14.83 1.63
CA THR A 27 -4.81 -15.61 2.71
C THR A 27 -3.78 -16.41 3.50
N VAL A 28 -2.53 -16.47 3.03
CA VAL A 28 -1.45 -17.29 3.60
C VAL A 28 -0.66 -16.53 4.66
N TRP A 29 -0.47 -15.23 4.45
CA TRP A 29 0.32 -14.39 5.35
C TRP A 29 -0.56 -13.33 6.01
N ASP A 30 -0.31 -13.10 7.28
CA ASP A 30 -0.83 -11.96 8.00
C ASP A 30 0.18 -10.81 7.95
N CYS A 31 -0.29 -9.57 7.97
CA CYS A 31 0.55 -8.37 8.11
C CYS A 31 0.44 -7.83 9.54
N GLU A 32 1.56 -7.43 10.12
CA GLU A 32 1.65 -6.86 11.45
C GLU A 32 1.83 -5.34 11.39
N SER A 33 2.24 -4.81 10.24
CA SER A 33 2.47 -3.40 9.98
C SER A 33 1.93 -2.98 8.60
N GLY A 34 1.78 -1.66 8.42
CA GLY A 34 1.41 -1.08 7.13
C GLY A 34 2.47 -1.24 6.03
N PHE A 35 3.65 -1.79 6.33
CA PHE A 35 4.77 -1.94 5.39
C PHE A 35 5.03 -3.38 4.96
N ASP A 36 4.27 -4.34 5.48
CA ASP A 36 4.49 -5.75 5.17
C ASP A 36 3.85 -6.13 3.82
N CYS A 37 2.89 -5.34 3.36
CA CYS A 37 2.19 -5.51 2.09
C CYS A 37 2.99 -4.94 0.93
N VAL A 38 2.75 -5.44 -0.29
CA VAL A 38 3.28 -4.83 -1.52
C VAL A 38 2.97 -3.34 -1.59
N ILE A 39 3.84 -2.58 -2.25
CA ILE A 39 3.71 -1.12 -2.34
C ILE A 39 2.33 -0.75 -2.89
N GLY A 40 1.71 0.24 -2.24
CA GLY A 40 0.34 0.68 -2.55
C GLY A 40 -0.76 -0.19 -1.94
N VAL A 41 -0.45 -1.25 -1.21
CA VAL A 41 -1.44 -2.07 -0.49
C VAL A 41 -1.29 -1.84 1.01
N VAL A 42 -2.41 -1.64 1.69
CA VAL A 42 -2.44 -1.34 3.13
C VAL A 42 -2.87 -2.57 3.92
N CYS A 43 -2.20 -2.78 5.04
CA CYS A 43 -2.59 -3.76 6.04
C CYS A 43 -3.86 -3.30 6.79
N THR A 44 -4.95 -4.06 6.66
CA THR A 44 -6.22 -3.78 7.33
C THR A 44 -6.44 -4.78 8.46
N TYR A 45 -6.80 -4.28 9.64
CA TYR A 45 -7.11 -5.09 10.81
C TYR A 45 -8.62 -5.16 10.98
N HIS A 46 -9.16 -6.37 11.10
CA HIS A 46 -10.58 -6.58 11.33
C HIS A 46 -10.83 -6.91 12.81
N GLY A 47 -11.94 -6.43 13.38
CA GLY A 47 -12.50 -7.00 14.62
C GLY A 47 -11.61 -7.03 15.88
N GLY A 48 -10.50 -6.30 15.94
CA GLY A 48 -9.55 -6.39 17.05
C GLY A 48 -8.52 -7.52 16.92
N ASP A 49 -8.39 -8.09 15.73
CA ASP A 49 -7.36 -9.06 15.40
C ASP A 49 -5.96 -8.46 15.66
N LYS A 50 -5.08 -9.27 16.23
CA LYS A 50 -3.68 -8.87 16.51
C LYS A 50 -2.84 -8.72 15.24
N VAL A 51 -3.33 -9.31 14.15
CA VAL A 51 -2.69 -9.33 12.84
C VAL A 51 -3.72 -8.89 11.80
N GLY A 52 -3.26 -8.23 10.76
CA GLY A 52 -4.10 -7.71 9.68
C GLY A 52 -3.94 -8.51 8.39
N ARG A 53 -4.64 -8.04 7.35
CA ARG A 53 -4.59 -8.57 5.99
C ARG A 53 -4.38 -7.45 4.98
N CYS A 54 -3.51 -7.70 4.00
CA CYS A 54 -3.24 -6.81 2.87
C CYS A 54 -4.43 -6.77 1.91
N THR A 55 -5.49 -6.04 2.26
CA THR A 55 -6.81 -6.11 1.59
C THR A 55 -7.34 -4.77 1.13
N GLN A 56 -6.60 -3.68 1.35
CA GLN A 56 -6.93 -2.37 0.82
C GLN A 56 -5.91 -1.97 -0.26
N ASP A 57 -6.36 -1.94 -1.52
CA ASP A 57 -5.51 -1.65 -2.67
C ASP A 57 -5.62 -0.17 -3.09
N HIS A 58 -4.50 0.53 -3.04
CA HIS A 58 -4.33 1.90 -3.52
C HIS A 58 -3.40 1.98 -4.72
N ARG A 59 -3.06 0.87 -5.37
CA ARG A 59 -2.22 0.92 -6.57
C ARG A 59 -2.97 1.55 -7.74
N CYS A 60 -2.23 2.22 -8.62
CA CYS A 60 -2.80 2.81 -9.82
C CYS A 60 -3.28 1.74 -10.80
N GLN A 61 -4.48 1.93 -11.33
CA GLN A 61 -4.99 1.07 -12.38
C GLN A 61 -4.66 1.70 -13.73
N ARG A 62 -3.68 1.13 -14.44
CA ARG A 62 -3.21 1.64 -15.75
C ARG A 62 -2.70 3.09 -15.68
N GLY A 63 -1.94 3.42 -14.62
CA GLY A 63 -1.38 4.76 -14.40
C GLY A 63 -2.41 5.82 -13.99
N ALA A 64 -3.64 5.43 -13.69
CA ALA A 64 -4.69 6.33 -13.26
C ALA A 64 -5.33 5.88 -11.94
N CYS A 65 -5.87 6.85 -11.23
CA CYS A 65 -6.67 6.63 -10.05
C CYS A 65 -8.15 6.75 -10.39
N THR A 66 -8.96 5.87 -9.81
CA THR A 66 -10.42 5.91 -9.96
C THR A 66 -11.06 7.00 -9.11
N ASN A 67 -10.42 7.38 -8.00
CA ASN A 67 -10.87 8.47 -7.14
C ASN A 67 -10.31 9.82 -7.66
N PRO A 68 -11.14 10.80 -8.01
CA PRO A 68 -10.68 12.11 -8.49
C PRO A 68 -9.90 12.92 -7.43
N ALA A 69 -10.11 12.62 -6.14
CA ALA A 69 -9.36 13.22 -5.03
C ALA A 69 -7.94 12.66 -4.89
N THR A 70 -7.61 11.58 -5.61
CA THR A 70 -6.28 10.99 -5.60
C THR A 70 -5.54 11.24 -6.92
N GLU A 71 -4.23 11.07 -6.87
CA GLU A 71 -3.31 11.16 -7.99
C GLU A 71 -2.34 9.99 -7.95
N CYS A 72 -2.04 9.42 -9.11
CA CYS A 72 -1.07 8.34 -9.21
C CYS A 72 0.33 8.94 -9.08
N ASP A 73 1.07 8.52 -8.06
CA ASP A 73 2.45 8.96 -7.87
C ASP A 73 3.46 8.07 -8.61
N GLU A 74 4.73 8.43 -8.49
CA GLU A 74 5.87 7.74 -9.10
C GLU A 74 6.08 6.30 -8.60
N ASP A 75 5.52 5.96 -7.44
CA ASP A 75 5.55 4.61 -6.85
C ASP A 75 4.33 3.78 -7.28
N GLU A 76 3.56 4.27 -8.27
CA GLU A 76 2.30 3.71 -8.75
C GLU A 76 1.24 3.58 -7.64
N VAL A 77 1.23 4.54 -6.70
CA VAL A 77 0.24 4.61 -5.61
C VAL A 77 -0.70 5.80 -5.81
N CYS A 78 -1.99 5.54 -5.68
CA CYS A 78 -3.06 6.53 -5.67
C CYS A 78 -3.15 7.22 -4.31
N GLY A 79 -2.40 8.29 -4.15
CA GLY A 79 -2.40 9.11 -2.94
C GLY A 79 -3.37 10.29 -2.99
N TYR A 80 -4.01 10.61 -1.88
CA TYR A 80 -4.89 11.79 -1.74
C TYR A 80 -4.11 13.11 -1.90
N LYS A 81 -4.67 14.03 -2.70
CA LYS A 81 -4.08 15.35 -2.99
C LYS A 81 -4.08 16.25 -1.76
N GLU A 82 -3.28 17.32 -1.80
CA GLU A 82 -3.24 18.30 -0.72
C GLU A 82 -4.62 18.92 -0.46
N GLY A 83 -4.98 19.06 0.82
CA GLY A 83 -6.27 19.58 1.26
C GLY A 83 -7.40 18.55 1.32
N GLU A 84 -7.24 17.41 0.64
CA GLU A 84 -8.24 16.34 0.61
C GLU A 84 -8.29 15.56 1.93
N THR A 85 -9.45 14.95 2.19
CA THR A 85 -9.63 14.05 3.32
C THR A 85 -8.85 12.75 3.10
N CYS A 86 -7.96 12.40 4.03
CA CYS A 86 -7.15 11.18 3.94
C CYS A 86 -7.94 9.94 4.39
N TYR A 87 -8.71 9.34 3.48
CA TYR A 87 -9.31 8.01 3.68
C TYR A 87 -8.33 6.85 3.39
N GLY A 88 -7.09 7.19 3.03
CA GLY A 88 -6.02 6.27 2.66
C GLY A 88 -4.68 7.03 2.63
N PRO A 89 -3.66 6.53 1.90
CA PRO A 89 -2.38 7.21 1.81
C PRO A 89 -2.54 8.59 1.17
N CYS A 90 -1.84 9.59 1.69
CA CYS A 90 -1.70 10.85 0.99
C CYS A 90 -0.70 10.73 -0.16
N ARG A 91 -0.78 11.62 -1.14
CA ARG A 91 0.22 11.71 -2.21
C ARG A 91 1.61 11.85 -1.60
N LYS A 92 2.61 11.25 -2.24
CA LYS A 92 4.02 11.37 -1.83
C LYS A 92 4.40 12.81 -1.49
N GLY A 93 5.09 12.97 -0.35
CA GLY A 93 5.45 14.27 0.22
C GLY A 93 4.38 14.90 1.13
N LEU A 94 3.18 14.31 1.23
CA LEU A 94 2.13 14.75 2.14
C LEU A 94 1.90 13.73 3.26
N THR A 95 1.45 14.22 4.40
CA THR A 95 1.07 13.43 5.56
C THR A 95 -0.40 13.70 5.92
N CYS A 96 -1.11 12.67 6.35
CA CYS A 96 -2.44 12.81 6.91
C CYS A 96 -2.34 13.47 8.29
N ARG A 97 -2.71 14.74 8.40
CA ARG A 97 -2.76 15.47 9.67
C ARG A 97 -4.16 16.03 9.87
N LEU A 98 -4.75 15.82 11.05
CA LEU A 98 -6.11 16.26 11.38
C LEU A 98 -7.13 15.86 10.29
N GLY A 99 -7.02 14.63 9.79
CA GLY A 99 -7.91 14.10 8.75
C GLY A 99 -7.73 14.68 7.34
N ARG A 100 -6.70 15.49 7.08
CA ARG A 100 -6.41 16.00 5.73
C ARG A 100 -4.95 15.84 5.31
N CYS A 101 -4.74 15.61 4.03
CA CYS A 101 -3.41 15.55 3.43
C CYS A 101 -2.78 16.94 3.36
N ARG A 102 -1.59 17.07 3.94
CA ARG A 102 -0.81 18.32 3.96
C ARG A 102 0.68 18.03 4.15
N PRO A 103 1.58 18.97 3.81
CA PRO A 103 3.02 18.83 4.04
C PRO A 103 3.37 18.65 5.53
#